data_AF-A0A5C7FFB3-F1
#
_entry.id   AF-A0A5C7FFB3-F1
#
_cell.length_a   1.000
_cell.length_b   1.000
_cell.length_c   1.000
_cell.angle_alpha   90.00
_cell.angle_beta   90.00
_cell.angle_gamma   90.00
#
_symmetry.space_group_name_H-M   'P 1'
#
loop_
_entity.id
_entity.type
_entity.pdbx_description
1 polymer ?
#
loop_
_entity_poly.entity_id
_entity_poly.type
_entity_poly.pdbx_seq_one_letter_code
_entity_poly.pdbx_strand_id
1 'polypeptide(L)'
;MNPVYIMTGDGPMFMTEETNQSFRVLTTIQSPNDEELIVHVPLPAQSVYSAELGDPSFVQDLPTFSLPDYKYKVGTHRSFDVPGDSMEPTLFEGDKVVCSFLEPTLWASGIKDNYAYVIVTRSDVAVRRVKNLIEESKELELIPDNKFYESYRVSMADLREIWYVRARITPFLPSPQNIQRYVHDEMLGLKETIDKQGKMINRLSAAIDRLGN
;
A
#
# COMPACT_ATOMS: atom_id res chain seq x y z
N MET A 1 -9.65 -11.96 -31.61
CA MET A 1 -10.93 -12.13 -32.35
C MET A 1 -12.02 -11.62 -31.44
N ASN A 2 -12.94 -10.77 -31.93
CA ASN A 2 -13.92 -10.08 -31.08
C ASN A 2 -15.02 -11.06 -30.57
N PRO A 3 -15.17 -11.29 -29.25
CA PRO A 3 -16.18 -12.21 -28.73
C PRO A 3 -17.61 -11.77 -29.02
N VAL A 4 -17.86 -10.46 -29.03
CA VAL A 4 -19.18 -9.88 -29.35
C VAL A 4 -19.55 -10.22 -30.79
N TYR A 5 -18.61 -10.12 -31.73
CA TYR A 5 -18.84 -10.48 -33.13
C TYR A 5 -19.19 -11.96 -33.31
N ILE A 6 -18.58 -12.86 -32.53
CA ILE A 6 -18.89 -14.30 -32.58
C ILE A 6 -20.31 -14.59 -32.08
N MET A 7 -20.77 -13.84 -31.07
CA MET A 7 -22.06 -14.08 -30.43
C MET A 7 -23.24 -13.37 -31.08
N THR A 8 -23.04 -12.16 -31.62
CA THR A 8 -24.12 -11.34 -32.17
C THR A 8 -23.95 -10.97 -33.63
N GLY A 9 -22.77 -11.17 -34.22
CA GLY A 9 -22.46 -10.73 -35.59
C GLY A 9 -22.26 -9.23 -35.73
N ASP A 10 -22.35 -8.47 -34.63
CA ASP A 10 -22.21 -7.01 -34.62
C ASP A 10 -20.77 -6.59 -34.26
N GLY A 11 -20.33 -5.51 -34.92
CA GLY A 11 -19.01 -4.92 -34.71
C GLY A 11 -17.90 -5.52 -35.59
N PRO A 12 -16.66 -5.04 -35.46
CA PRO A 12 -15.54 -5.50 -36.29
C PRO A 12 -15.12 -6.94 -35.92
N MET A 13 -14.86 -7.75 -36.95
CA MET A 13 -14.44 -9.16 -36.85
C MET A 13 -13.11 -9.33 -36.10
N PHE A 14 -12.22 -8.35 -36.25
CA PHE A 14 -10.93 -8.26 -35.58
C PHE A 14 -10.93 -7.05 -34.64
N MET A 15 -10.51 -7.26 -33.39
CA MET A 15 -10.21 -6.16 -32.48
C MET A 15 -8.94 -5.48 -32.99
N THR A 16 -8.96 -4.15 -33.16
CA THR A 16 -7.74 -3.37 -33.39
C THR A 16 -6.84 -3.50 -32.15
N GLU A 17 -5.51 -3.43 -32.32
CA GLU A 17 -4.54 -3.57 -31.21
C GLU A 17 -4.82 -2.61 -30.04
N GLU A 18 -5.37 -1.43 -30.32
CA GLU A 18 -5.83 -0.47 -29.30
C GLU A 18 -6.95 -1.02 -28.41
N THR A 19 -7.82 -1.88 -28.94
CA THR A 19 -8.91 -2.52 -28.17
C THR A 19 -8.42 -3.73 -27.37
N ASN A 20 -7.19 -4.21 -27.60
CA ASN A 20 -6.61 -5.32 -26.84
C ASN A 20 -6.13 -4.88 -25.45
N GLN A 21 -6.08 -3.56 -25.17
CA GLN A 21 -5.72 -3.03 -23.86
C GLN A 21 -6.85 -3.12 -22.81
N SER A 22 -8.10 -3.38 -23.22
CA SER A 22 -9.28 -3.20 -22.35
C SER A 22 -9.78 -4.46 -21.64
N PHE A 23 -9.18 -5.64 -21.86
CA PHE A 23 -9.46 -6.85 -21.09
C PHE A 23 -8.18 -7.43 -20.51
N ARG A 24 -7.71 -6.84 -19.41
CA ARG A 24 -6.68 -7.49 -18.58
C ARG A 24 -7.36 -8.53 -17.71
N VAL A 25 -6.95 -9.78 -17.89
CA VAL A 25 -7.42 -10.89 -17.07
C VAL A 25 -6.66 -10.86 -15.75
N LEU A 26 -7.40 -10.81 -14.65
CA LEU A 26 -6.84 -10.89 -13.31
C LEU A 26 -6.49 -12.35 -13.00
N THR A 27 -5.22 -12.64 -12.75
CA THR A 27 -4.80 -14.01 -12.37
C THR A 27 -5.21 -14.29 -10.92
N THR A 28 -6.02 -15.32 -10.72
CA THR A 28 -6.43 -15.84 -9.41
C THR A 28 -5.85 -17.24 -9.19
N ILE A 29 -5.65 -17.61 -7.94
CA ILE A 29 -5.14 -18.93 -7.56
C ILE A 29 -6.25 -19.62 -6.76
N GLN A 30 -6.55 -20.87 -7.10
CA GLN A 30 -7.59 -21.65 -6.45
C GLN A 30 -6.99 -22.82 -5.67
N SER A 31 -7.62 -23.15 -4.56
CA SER A 31 -7.39 -24.36 -3.78
C SER A 31 -7.94 -25.59 -4.52
N PRO A 32 -7.52 -26.83 -4.21
CA PRO A 32 -8.12 -28.04 -4.77
C PRO A 32 -9.64 -28.18 -4.58
N ASN A 33 -10.21 -27.45 -3.62
CA ASN A 33 -11.65 -27.36 -3.37
C ASN A 33 -12.35 -26.23 -4.16
N ASP A 34 -11.69 -25.65 -5.16
CA ASP A 34 -12.19 -24.55 -6.01
C ASP A 34 -12.45 -23.24 -5.23
N GLU A 35 -11.88 -23.09 -4.04
CA GLU A 35 -11.91 -21.84 -3.27
C GLU A 35 -10.76 -20.93 -3.69
N GLU A 36 -11.05 -19.67 -4.04
CA GLU A 36 -10.04 -18.66 -4.36
C GLU A 36 -9.17 -18.35 -3.13
N LEU A 37 -7.85 -18.37 -3.32
CA LEU A 37 -6.85 -18.07 -2.30
C LEU A 37 -6.43 -16.60 -2.39
N ILE A 38 -6.10 -16.03 -1.23
CA ILE A 38 -5.54 -14.68 -1.15
C ILE A 38 -4.08 -14.75 -1.56
N VAL A 39 -3.74 -14.14 -2.69
CA VAL A 39 -2.35 -13.99 -3.12
C VAL A 39 -1.70 -12.86 -2.34
N HIS A 40 -0.56 -13.14 -1.71
CA HIS A 40 0.23 -12.15 -0.98
C HIS A 40 1.35 -11.63 -1.86
N VAL A 41 1.48 -10.30 -1.95
CA VAL A 41 2.54 -9.60 -2.66
C VAL A 41 3.49 -8.99 -1.61
N PRO A 42 4.63 -9.66 -1.33
CA PRO A 42 5.62 -9.17 -0.38
C PRO A 42 6.28 -7.88 -0.87
N LEU A 43 6.78 -7.07 0.06
CA LEU A 43 7.43 -5.79 -0.26
C LEU A 43 8.50 -5.90 -1.38
N PRO A 44 9.43 -6.88 -1.36
CA PRO A 44 10.45 -7.02 -2.43
C PRO A 44 9.87 -7.35 -3.81
N ALA A 45 8.66 -7.91 -3.86
CA ALA A 45 8.00 -8.33 -5.09
C ALA A 45 7.11 -7.22 -5.69
N GLN A 46 6.80 -6.15 -4.95
CA GLN A 46 5.85 -5.11 -5.38
C GLN A 46 6.30 -4.36 -6.64
N SER A 47 7.59 -4.07 -6.78
CA SER A 47 8.12 -3.40 -7.98
C SER A 47 8.06 -4.28 -9.23
N VAL A 48 8.24 -5.60 -9.08
CA VAL A 48 8.08 -6.56 -10.18
C VAL A 48 6.60 -6.72 -10.50
N TYR A 49 5.77 -6.82 -9.47
CA TYR A 49 4.33 -6.92 -9.60
C TYR A 49 3.69 -5.73 -10.35
N SER A 50 4.13 -4.49 -10.09
CA SER A 50 3.64 -3.30 -10.83
C SER A 50 4.02 -3.32 -12.31
N ALA A 51 5.21 -3.86 -12.64
CA ALA A 51 5.74 -3.93 -13.99
C ALA A 51 5.19 -5.13 -14.81
N GLU A 52 5.13 -6.31 -14.20
CA GLU A 52 4.84 -7.61 -14.84
C GLU A 52 3.45 -8.15 -14.52
N LEU A 53 2.52 -7.25 -14.18
CA LEU A 53 1.13 -7.55 -13.80
C LEU A 53 0.35 -8.41 -14.82
N GLY A 54 0.85 -8.53 -16.06
CA GLY A 54 0.27 -9.33 -17.14
C GLY A 54 0.85 -10.73 -17.30
N ASP A 55 1.85 -11.13 -16.51
CA ASP A 55 2.41 -12.49 -16.55
C ASP A 55 1.77 -13.37 -15.48
N PRO A 56 0.93 -14.36 -15.87
CA PRO A 56 0.29 -15.26 -14.93
C PRO A 56 1.29 -16.12 -14.14
N SER A 57 2.47 -16.39 -14.70
CA SER A 57 3.46 -17.25 -14.06
C SER A 57 4.05 -16.62 -12.81
N PHE A 58 4.39 -15.32 -12.87
CA PHE A 58 4.85 -14.56 -11.72
C PHE A 58 3.83 -14.56 -10.58
N VAL A 59 2.55 -14.34 -10.90
CA VAL A 59 1.48 -14.33 -9.87
C VAL A 59 1.32 -15.70 -9.23
N GLN A 60 1.53 -16.80 -9.96
CA GLN A 60 1.44 -18.17 -9.45
C GLN A 60 2.54 -18.53 -8.45
N ASP A 61 3.72 -17.93 -8.57
CA ASP A 61 4.85 -18.16 -7.66
C ASP A 61 4.73 -17.38 -6.34
N LEU A 62 3.79 -16.44 -6.26
CA LEU A 62 3.57 -15.65 -5.05
C LEU A 62 2.96 -16.48 -3.91
N PRO A 63 3.34 -16.21 -2.65
CA PRO A 63 2.78 -16.92 -1.51
C PRO A 63 1.26 -16.70 -1.41
N THR A 64 0.53 -17.77 -1.12
CA THR A 64 -0.94 -17.72 -0.97
C THR A 64 -1.37 -18.16 0.41
N PHE A 65 -2.46 -17.59 0.90
CA PHE A 65 -3.12 -18.04 2.14
C PHE A 65 -4.64 -17.87 2.05
N SER A 66 -5.37 -18.43 3.01
CA SER A 66 -6.81 -18.22 3.15
C SER A 66 -7.13 -17.69 4.54
N LEU A 67 -8.26 -16.99 4.64
CA LEU A 67 -8.82 -16.52 5.91
C LEU A 67 -10.18 -17.20 6.15
N PRO A 68 -10.54 -17.48 7.42
CA PRO A 68 -11.70 -18.31 7.73
C PRO A 68 -13.05 -17.63 7.43
N ASP A 69 -13.11 -16.30 7.42
CA ASP A 69 -14.38 -15.58 7.21
C ASP A 69 -14.91 -15.75 5.78
N TYR A 70 -16.22 -16.02 5.65
CA TYR A 70 -16.91 -16.17 4.36
C TYR A 70 -16.74 -14.95 3.42
N LYS A 71 -16.56 -13.74 3.98
CA LYS A 71 -16.35 -12.52 3.20
C LYS A 71 -15.07 -12.53 2.35
N TYR A 72 -14.13 -13.43 2.64
CA TYR A 72 -12.90 -13.61 1.85
C TYR A 72 -13.01 -14.75 0.83
N LYS A 73 -14.14 -15.45 0.80
CA LYS A 73 -14.45 -16.48 -0.20
C LYS A 73 -15.25 -15.93 -1.39
N VAL A 74 -15.66 -14.66 -1.32
CA VAL A 74 -16.51 -14.02 -2.33
C VAL A 74 -15.79 -12.82 -2.91
N GLY A 75 -15.52 -12.88 -4.21
CA GLY A 75 -14.75 -11.88 -4.93
C GLY A 75 -13.25 -12.10 -4.81
N THR A 76 -12.48 -11.35 -5.59
CA THR A 76 -11.03 -11.52 -5.63
C THR A 76 -10.33 -10.72 -4.55
N HIS A 77 -9.41 -11.39 -3.87
CA HIS A 77 -8.64 -10.83 -2.78
C HIS A 77 -7.14 -10.96 -3.01
N ARG A 78 -6.41 -9.90 -2.67
CA ARG A 78 -4.94 -9.91 -2.59
C ARG A 78 -4.50 -9.24 -1.29
N SER A 79 -3.31 -9.59 -0.85
CA SER A 79 -2.68 -8.99 0.32
C SER A 79 -1.36 -8.33 -0.06
N PHE A 80 -1.05 -7.20 0.55
CA PHE A 80 0.16 -6.44 0.29
C PHE A 80 0.85 -6.09 1.61
N ASP A 81 2.17 -6.09 1.62
CA ASP A 81 2.93 -5.44 2.70
C ASP A 81 2.82 -3.92 2.59
N VAL A 82 2.68 -3.24 3.71
CA VAL A 82 2.65 -1.77 3.75
C VAL A 82 4.08 -1.23 3.56
N PRO A 83 4.34 -0.42 2.50
CA PRO A 83 5.65 0.17 2.27
C PRO A 83 5.84 1.45 3.11
N GLY A 84 6.90 1.47 3.93
CA GLY A 84 7.33 2.64 4.70
C GLY A 84 6.31 3.15 5.73
N ASP A 85 6.45 4.42 6.11
CA ASP A 85 5.77 5.09 7.24
C ASP A 85 4.71 6.14 6.80
N SER A 86 4.47 6.26 5.50
CA SER A 86 3.56 7.25 4.90
C SER A 86 2.09 7.17 5.35
N MET A 87 1.68 6.03 5.91
CA MET A 87 0.34 5.80 6.45
C MET A 87 0.33 5.80 7.99
N GLU A 88 1.42 6.17 8.65
CA GLU A 88 1.43 6.31 10.10
C GLU A 88 0.55 7.48 10.55
N PRO A 89 -0.26 7.32 11.63
CA PRO A 89 -0.23 6.24 12.62
C PRO A 89 -1.25 5.11 12.38
N THR A 90 -1.89 5.04 11.21
CA THR A 90 -2.98 4.07 10.97
C THR A 90 -2.47 2.71 10.49
N LEU A 91 -1.42 2.71 9.69
CA LEU A 91 -0.70 1.53 9.22
C LEU A 91 0.80 1.76 9.40
N PHE A 92 1.50 0.73 9.86
CA PHE A 92 2.93 0.76 10.10
C PHE A 92 3.68 -0.09 9.08
N GLU A 93 4.95 0.20 8.86
CA GLU A 93 5.82 -0.65 8.05
C GLU A 93 5.83 -2.09 8.60
N GLY A 94 5.69 -3.07 7.72
CA GLY A 94 5.60 -4.48 8.08
C GLY A 94 4.18 -4.99 8.40
N ASP A 95 3.19 -4.09 8.50
CA ASP A 95 1.79 -4.51 8.46
C ASP A 95 1.46 -5.14 7.10
N LYS A 96 0.55 -6.12 7.11
CA LYS A 96 -0.02 -6.71 5.89
C LYS A 96 -1.46 -6.24 5.76
N VAL A 97 -1.80 -5.64 4.63
CA VAL A 97 -3.18 -5.30 4.31
C VAL A 97 -3.80 -6.39 3.46
N VAL A 98 -5.04 -6.76 3.75
CA VAL A 98 -5.86 -7.66 2.93
C VAL A 98 -6.91 -6.83 2.23
N CYS A 99 -7.01 -6.98 0.92
CA CYS A 99 -7.77 -6.08 0.07
C CYS A 99 -8.75 -6.86 -0.82
N SER A 100 -9.79 -6.18 -1.29
CA SER A 100 -10.72 -6.67 -2.31
C SER A 100 -10.45 -5.95 -3.63
N PHE A 101 -10.47 -6.69 -4.73
CA PHE A 101 -10.33 -6.10 -6.07
C PHE A 101 -11.51 -5.16 -6.37
N LEU A 102 -11.23 -3.99 -6.91
CA LEU A 102 -12.25 -3.09 -7.44
C LEU A 102 -12.19 -3.09 -8.97
N GLU A 103 -13.28 -3.54 -9.59
CA GLU A 103 -13.37 -3.60 -11.05
C GLU A 103 -13.22 -2.21 -11.69
N PRO A 104 -12.48 -2.09 -12.82
CA PRO A 104 -12.30 -0.82 -13.53
C PRO A 104 -13.59 -0.10 -13.90
N THR A 105 -14.64 -0.85 -14.22
CA THR A 105 -15.99 -0.34 -14.52
C THR A 105 -16.63 0.38 -13.32
N LEU A 106 -16.22 0.03 -12.10
CA LEU A 106 -16.75 0.56 -10.85
C LEU A 106 -15.82 1.61 -10.22
N TRP A 107 -14.71 2.01 -10.85
CA TRP A 107 -13.80 2.99 -10.24
C TRP A 107 -14.47 4.34 -9.99
N ALA A 108 -15.29 4.82 -10.92
CA ALA A 108 -15.96 6.12 -10.77
C ALA A 108 -16.97 6.14 -9.60
N SER A 109 -17.67 5.04 -9.32
CA SER A 109 -18.76 4.99 -8.33
C SER A 109 -18.44 4.21 -7.06
N GLY A 110 -17.49 3.29 -7.11
CA GLY A 110 -17.15 2.35 -6.05
C GLY A 110 -16.01 2.81 -5.14
N ILE A 111 -15.23 3.81 -5.55
CA ILE A 111 -14.19 4.42 -4.70
C ILE A 111 -14.86 5.38 -3.72
N LYS A 112 -14.56 5.19 -2.43
CA LYS A 112 -15.07 6.03 -1.35
C LYS A 112 -13.97 6.96 -0.86
N ASP A 113 -14.31 8.24 -0.73
CA ASP A 113 -13.36 9.26 -0.29
C ASP A 113 -12.85 9.00 1.13
N ASN A 114 -11.56 9.22 1.34
CA ASN A 114 -10.83 9.02 2.60
C ASN A 114 -10.83 7.57 3.12
N TYR A 115 -11.11 6.59 2.27
CA TYR A 115 -10.87 5.17 2.57
C TYR A 115 -9.48 4.74 2.10
N ALA A 116 -8.92 3.71 2.75
CA ALA A 116 -7.62 3.17 2.39
C ALA A 116 -7.72 2.21 1.22
N TYR A 117 -6.86 2.41 0.23
CA TYR A 117 -6.72 1.57 -0.95
C TYR A 117 -5.26 1.23 -1.20
N VAL A 118 -5.03 0.10 -1.85
CA VAL A 118 -3.76 -0.18 -2.52
C VAL A 118 -3.94 0.19 -3.98
N ILE A 119 -3.09 1.10 -4.44
CA ILE A 119 -3.08 1.64 -5.79
C ILE A 119 -1.87 1.07 -6.50
N VAL A 120 -2.12 0.27 -7.53
CA VAL A 120 -1.08 -0.29 -8.38
C VAL A 120 -0.98 0.58 -9.62
N THR A 121 0.16 1.23 -9.77
CA THR A 121 0.48 2.05 -10.95
C THR A 121 1.42 1.29 -11.87
N ARG A 122 1.78 1.90 -13.01
CA ARG A 122 2.82 1.35 -13.90
C ARG A 122 4.21 1.25 -13.26
N SER A 123 4.46 2.07 -12.24
CA SER A 123 5.80 2.22 -11.66
C SER A 123 5.89 1.59 -10.27
N ASP A 124 4.84 1.72 -9.46
CA ASP A 124 4.90 1.40 -8.03
C ASP A 124 3.54 0.97 -7.47
N VAL A 125 3.57 0.36 -6.28
CA VAL A 125 2.42 -0.01 -5.46
C VAL A 125 2.37 0.90 -4.24
N ALA A 126 1.29 1.66 -4.08
CA ALA A 126 1.13 2.61 -2.98
C ALA A 126 -0.10 2.28 -2.13
N VAL A 127 0.06 2.28 -0.80
CA VAL A 127 -1.07 2.19 0.15
C VAL A 127 -1.40 3.60 0.61
N ARG A 128 -2.56 4.13 0.24
CA ARG A 128 -2.95 5.53 0.51
C ARG A 128 -4.44 5.66 0.79
N ARG A 129 -4.84 6.77 1.43
CA ARG A 129 -6.23 7.23 1.33
C ARG A 129 -6.47 7.77 -0.07
N VAL A 130 -7.68 7.59 -0.57
CA VAL A 130 -8.03 8.07 -1.91
C VAL A 130 -9.16 9.08 -1.81
N LYS A 131 -9.05 10.14 -2.62
CA LYS A 131 -10.18 10.98 -2.99
C LYS A 131 -10.44 10.81 -4.48
N ASN A 132 -11.69 10.49 -4.82
CA ASN A 132 -12.10 10.15 -6.16
C ASN A 132 -12.37 11.43 -6.98
N LEU A 133 -11.51 11.70 -7.96
CA LEU A 133 -11.64 12.82 -8.90
C LEU A 133 -11.79 12.32 -10.35
N ILE A 134 -12.24 11.07 -10.54
CA ILE A 134 -12.30 10.42 -11.85
C ILE A 134 -13.32 11.07 -12.77
N GLU A 135 -14.44 11.52 -12.23
CA GLU A 135 -15.48 12.21 -13.01
C GLU A 135 -15.08 13.64 -13.35
N GLU A 136 -14.35 14.32 -12.46
CA GLU A 136 -13.96 15.72 -12.61
C GLU A 136 -12.71 15.91 -13.48
N SER A 137 -11.63 15.18 -13.19
CA SER A 137 -10.32 15.38 -13.83
C SER A 137 -9.68 14.12 -14.38
N LYS A 138 -10.35 12.95 -14.29
CA LYS A 138 -9.77 11.64 -14.65
C LYS A 138 -8.51 11.32 -13.82
N GLU A 139 -8.51 11.73 -12.57
CA GLU A 139 -7.41 11.51 -11.62
C GLU A 139 -7.92 10.90 -10.32
N LEU A 140 -7.00 10.31 -9.57
CA LEU A 140 -7.16 9.99 -8.15
C LEU A 140 -6.18 10.81 -7.34
N GLU A 141 -6.67 11.45 -6.28
CA GLU A 141 -5.80 12.11 -5.31
C GLU A 141 -5.47 11.11 -4.19
N LEU A 142 -4.16 10.84 -4.03
CA LEU A 142 -3.62 9.93 -3.04
C LEU A 142 -3.14 10.74 -1.84
N ILE A 143 -3.75 10.48 -0.69
CA ILE A 143 -3.57 11.24 0.54
C ILE A 143 -2.87 10.32 1.55
N PRO A 144 -1.67 10.69 2.03
CA PRO A 144 -1.02 9.99 3.13
C PRO A 144 -1.70 10.31 4.47
N ASP A 145 -1.69 9.37 5.41
CA ASP A 145 -2.15 9.63 6.79
C ASP A 145 -1.04 10.35 7.60
N ASN A 146 0.23 10.18 7.19
CA ASN A 146 1.38 10.83 7.81
C ASN A 146 1.59 12.25 7.26
N LYS A 147 1.56 13.25 8.15
CA LYS A 147 1.66 14.69 7.80
C LYS A 147 3.01 15.13 7.23
N PHE A 148 4.05 14.32 7.34
CA PHE A 148 5.35 14.59 6.72
C PHE A 148 5.35 14.32 5.21
N TYR A 149 4.31 13.67 4.70
CA TYR A 149 4.16 13.36 3.28
C TYR A 149 3.10 14.26 2.65
N GLU A 150 3.34 14.68 1.41
CA GLU A 150 2.38 15.45 0.63
C GLU A 150 1.46 14.54 -0.18
N SER A 151 0.21 14.98 -0.34
CA SER A 151 -0.72 14.35 -1.28
C SER A 151 -0.28 14.59 -2.71
N TYR A 152 -0.52 13.61 -3.58
CA TYR A 152 -0.24 13.73 -5.01
C TYR A 152 -1.35 13.10 -5.83
N ARG A 153 -1.43 13.47 -7.12
CA ARG A 153 -2.45 12.97 -8.03
C ARG A 153 -1.87 11.95 -8.99
N VAL A 154 -2.69 10.94 -9.30
CA VAL A 154 -2.37 9.90 -10.27
C VAL A 154 -3.41 9.91 -11.37
N SER A 155 -2.96 9.96 -12.63
CA SER A 155 -3.84 9.89 -13.78
C SER A 155 -4.41 8.48 -13.95
N MET A 156 -5.67 8.40 -14.39
CA MET A 156 -6.31 7.14 -14.76
C MET A 156 -5.52 6.31 -15.78
N ALA A 157 -4.70 6.95 -16.63
CA ALA A 157 -3.87 6.25 -17.62
C ALA A 157 -2.72 5.43 -17.00
N ASP A 158 -2.27 5.83 -15.81
CA ASP A 158 -1.16 5.18 -15.09
C ASP A 158 -1.66 4.12 -14.10
N LEU A 159 -2.95 4.13 -13.78
CA LEU A 159 -3.59 3.14 -12.91
C LEU A 159 -3.68 1.77 -13.59
N ARG A 160 -3.27 0.73 -12.86
CA ARG A 160 -3.34 -0.67 -13.29
C ARG A 160 -4.42 -1.41 -12.53
N GLU A 161 -4.38 -1.33 -11.21
CA GLU A 161 -5.35 -1.97 -10.31
C GLU A 161 -5.64 -1.08 -9.12
N ILE A 162 -6.84 -1.23 -8.56
CA ILE A 162 -7.26 -0.57 -7.33
C ILE A 162 -7.81 -1.66 -6.40
N TRP A 163 -7.29 -1.70 -5.19
CA TRP A 163 -7.70 -2.67 -4.18
C TRP A 163 -8.21 -1.97 -2.94
N TYR A 164 -9.43 -2.29 -2.53
CA TYR A 164 -10.04 -1.74 -1.33
C TYR A 164 -9.55 -2.47 -0.08
N VAL A 165 -8.92 -1.76 0.87
CA VAL A 165 -8.41 -2.37 2.09
C VAL A 165 -9.57 -2.81 3.00
N ARG A 166 -9.58 -4.10 3.36
CA ARG A 166 -10.62 -4.73 4.19
C ARG A 166 -10.15 -5.07 5.59
N ALA A 167 -8.89 -5.44 5.73
CA ALA A 167 -8.29 -5.81 7.00
C ALA A 167 -6.80 -5.48 7.02
N ARG A 168 -6.26 -5.33 8.24
CA ARG A 168 -4.83 -5.26 8.50
C ARG A 168 -4.43 -6.42 9.40
N ILE A 169 -3.26 -6.99 9.15
CA ILE A 169 -2.62 -8.03 9.94
C ILE A 169 -1.30 -7.45 10.40
N THR A 170 -1.23 -7.12 11.68
CA THR A 170 -0.04 -6.56 12.31
C THR A 170 0.76 -7.68 12.97
N PRO A 171 2.04 -7.85 12.65
CA PRO A 171 2.89 -8.79 13.36
C PRO A 171 2.96 -8.39 14.83
N PHE A 172 2.80 -9.36 15.73
CA PHE A 172 2.89 -9.08 17.16
C PHE A 172 4.34 -8.74 17.52
N LEU A 173 4.61 -7.47 17.79
CA LEU A 173 5.89 -7.03 18.34
C LEU A 173 6.01 -7.53 19.79
N PRO A 174 7.18 -8.05 20.21
CA PRO A 174 7.42 -8.41 21.60
C PRO A 174 7.18 -7.18 22.51
N SER A 175 6.65 -7.44 23.72
CA SER A 175 5.89 -6.48 24.53
C SER A 175 6.39 -5.02 24.54
N PRO A 176 5.49 -4.02 24.62
CA PRO A 176 5.84 -2.61 24.78
C PRO A 176 6.75 -2.33 25.97
N GLN A 177 6.80 -3.19 26.99
CA GLN A 177 7.73 -3.05 28.12
C GLN A 177 9.18 -3.22 27.68
N ASN A 178 9.47 -4.06 26.69
CA ASN A 178 10.82 -4.22 26.15
C ASN A 178 11.22 -3.02 25.26
N ILE A 179 10.28 -2.48 24.48
CA ILE A 179 10.51 -1.30 23.62
C ILE A 179 10.60 -0.03 24.47
N GLN A 180 9.70 0.16 25.44
CA GLN A 180 9.77 1.28 26.37
C GLN A 180 11.04 1.24 27.19
N ARG A 181 11.54 0.07 27.60
CA ARG A 181 12.82 -0.02 28.30
C ARG A 181 13.98 0.47 27.43
N TYR A 182 14.00 0.09 26.15
CA TYR A 182 15.03 0.53 25.21
C TYR A 182 14.97 2.05 24.95
N VAL A 183 13.79 2.57 24.65
CA VAL A 183 13.57 4.02 24.40
C VAL A 183 13.77 4.84 25.67
N HIS A 184 13.34 4.34 26.83
CA HIS A 184 13.53 5.00 28.12
C HIS A 184 14.99 5.02 28.55
N ASP A 185 15.72 3.92 28.36
CA ASP A 185 17.16 3.85 28.67
C ASP A 185 17.95 4.80 27.77
N GLU A 186 17.64 4.89 26.47
CA GLU A 186 18.26 5.89 25.59
C GLU A 186 17.88 7.32 25.98
N MET A 187 16.61 7.58 26.31
CA MET A 187 16.15 8.91 26.73
C MET A 187 16.78 9.32 28.08
N LEU A 188 16.99 8.38 29.00
CA LEU A 188 17.73 8.60 30.25
C LEU A 188 19.19 8.95 29.96
N GLY A 189 19.86 8.20 29.06
CA GLY A 189 21.23 8.49 28.64
C GLY A 189 21.36 9.86 27.97
N LEU A 190 20.36 10.25 27.16
CA LEU A 190 20.32 11.57 26.53
C LEU A 190 20.15 12.68 27.57
N LYS A 191 19.23 12.49 28.53
CA LYS A 191 19.01 13.44 29.63
C LYS A 191 20.26 13.61 30.50
N GLU A 192 20.98 12.53 30.78
CA GLU A 192 22.24 12.58 31.54
C GLU A 192 23.33 13.34 30.77
N THR A 193 23.43 13.12 29.46
CA THR A 193 24.38 13.82 28.59
C THR A 193 24.08 15.31 28.54
N ILE A 194 22.81 15.70 28.40
CA ILE A 194 22.36 17.09 28.41
C ILE A 194 22.69 17.77 29.75
N ASP A 195 22.48 17.09 30.88
CA ASP A 195 22.80 17.63 32.20
C ASP A 195 24.32 17.82 32.40
N LYS A 196 25.13 16.85 31.94
CA LYS A 196 26.60 16.95 31.95
C LYS A 196 27.09 18.11 31.08
N GLN A 197 26.53 18.28 29.89
CA GLN A 197 26.87 19.39 29.00
C GLN A 197 26.47 20.74 29.61
N GLY A 198 25.28 20.85 30.20
CA GLY A 198 24.85 22.08 30.89
C GLY A 198 25.78 22.47 32.03
N LYS A 199 26.23 21.49 32.83
CA LYS A 199 27.24 21.72 33.89
C LYS A 199 28.59 22.15 33.33
N MET A 200 29.02 21.60 32.20
CA MET A 200 30.27 21.98 31.55
C MET A 200 30.20 23.41 30.98
N ILE A 201 29.10 23.77 30.33
CA ILE A 201 28.84 25.12 29.82
C ILE A 201 28.88 26.14 30.96
N ASN A 202 28.20 25.87 32.07
CA ASN A 202 28.21 26.77 33.23
C ASN A 202 29.62 26.94 33.83
N ARG A 203 30.44 25.89 33.84
CA ARG A 203 31.84 25.96 34.29
C ARG A 203 32.71 26.79 33.33
N LEU A 204 32.50 26.63 32.03
CA LEU A 204 33.21 27.41 31.01
C LEU A 204 32.81 28.89 31.08
N SER A 205 31.52 29.21 31.21
CA SER A 205 31.05 30.58 31.42
C SER A 205 31.67 31.21 32.67
N ALA A 206 31.66 30.49 33.80
CA ALA A 206 32.28 30.98 35.04
C ALA A 206 33.80 31.14 34.95
N ALA A 207 34.49 30.37 34.10
CA ALA A 207 35.92 30.51 33.86
C ALA A 207 36.23 31.71 32.95
N ILE A 208 35.40 31.96 31.94
CA ILE A 208 35.48 33.13 31.07
C ILE A 208 35.26 34.43 31.87
N ASP A 209 34.24 34.45 32.74
CA ASP A 209 33.97 35.61 33.61
C ASP A 209 35.11 35.92 34.59
N ARG A 210 35.90 34.90 34.96
CA ARG A 210 37.09 35.06 35.82
C ARG A 210 38.34 35.49 35.05
N LEU A 211 38.40 35.27 33.74
CA LEU A 211 39.51 35.68 32.87
C LEU A 211 39.28 37.06 32.23
N GLY A 212 38.02 37.54 32.24
CA GLY A 212 37.63 38.86 31.73
C GLY A 212 37.70 40.02 32.73
N ASN A 213 38.08 39.75 33.99
CA ASN A 213 38.44 40.73 35.03
C ASN A 213 39.94 40.66 35.32
#